data_AF-A0A384JWL5-F1
#
_entry.id   AF-A0A384JWL5-F1
#
_cell.length_a   1.000
_cell.length_b   1.000
_cell.length_c   1.000
_cell.angle_alpha   90.00
_cell.angle_beta   90.00
_cell.angle_gamma   90.00
#
_symmetry.space_group_name_H-M   'P 1'
#
loop_
_entity.id
_entity.type
_entity.pdbx_description
1 polymer ?
#
loop_
_entity_poly.entity_id
_entity_poly.type
_entity_poly.pdbx_seq_one_letter_code
_entity_poly.pdbx_strand_id
1 'polypeptide(L)'
;MMDNVAGVGLAVTTEIRRLNWDTREHKDCIWGNIRRRSRYIPTANIEEGEKFLQSGWLEETVSGDCIQDKTESSTGSWTSVTVWGFEKIKGERRLARHILVRKGYEIATARLVYDYIGPIQHHVQ
;
A
#
# COMPACT_ATOMS: atom_id res chain seq x y z
N MET A 1 -3.39 12.67 -4.58
CA MET A 1 -2.53 12.68 -3.37
C MET A 1 -3.22 11.78 -2.37
N MET A 2 -2.50 10.80 -1.81
CA MET A 2 -3.04 9.94 -0.75
C MET A 2 -2.26 10.20 0.52
N ASP A 3 -2.97 10.55 1.58
CA ASP A 3 -2.49 10.68 2.94
C ASP A 3 -2.83 9.41 3.73
N ASN A 4 -1.85 8.89 4.45
CA ASN A 4 -2.05 7.80 5.39
C ASN A 4 -1.35 8.15 6.70
N VAL A 5 -2.05 7.91 7.80
CA VAL A 5 -1.54 7.98 9.15
C VAL A 5 -1.54 6.57 9.73
N ALA A 6 -0.37 6.04 10.01
CA ALA A 6 -0.21 4.75 10.68
C ALA A 6 0.33 4.99 12.10
N GLY A 7 -0.54 4.83 13.11
CA GLY A 7 -0.16 4.93 14.51
C GLY A 7 -0.27 3.57 15.19
N VAL A 8 0.83 2.82 15.26
CA VAL A 8 0.93 1.58 16.06
C VAL A 8 1.83 1.86 17.27
N GLY A 9 1.48 2.84 18.10
CA GLY A 9 2.25 3.22 19.29
C GLY A 9 3.62 3.87 19.01
N LEU A 10 3.91 4.19 17.75
CA LEU A 10 5.13 4.86 17.28
C LEU A 10 4.79 6.24 16.71
N ALA A 11 5.80 7.09 16.56
CA ALA A 11 5.66 8.46 16.05
C ALA A 11 4.76 8.46 14.80
N VAL A 12 3.69 9.27 14.87
CA VAL A 12 2.74 9.42 13.76
C VAL A 12 3.50 9.92 12.55
N THR A 13 3.68 9.06 11.55
CA THR A 13 4.21 9.45 10.25
C THR A 13 3.04 9.76 9.32
N THR A 14 3.07 10.95 8.71
CA THR A 14 2.16 11.30 7.61
C THR A 14 2.87 10.97 6.31
N GLU A 15 2.35 10.01 5.55
CA GLU A 15 2.93 9.63 4.28
C GLU A 15 2.20 10.27 3.10
N ILE A 16 2.82 11.28 2.49
CA ILE A 16 2.35 11.85 1.22
C ILE A 16 2.86 11.00 0.05
N ARG A 17 1.94 10.27 -0.62
CA ARG A 17 2.25 9.50 -1.83
C ARG A 17 2.02 10.32 -3.09
N ARG A 18 3.07 10.46 -3.93
CA ARG A 18 2.97 11.00 -5.29
C ARG A 18 2.92 9.83 -6.26
N LEU A 19 1.88 9.80 -7.09
CA LEU A 19 1.56 8.67 -7.96
C LEU A 19 2.19 8.82 -9.35
N ASN A 20 3.47 9.20 -9.39
CA ASN A 20 4.22 9.46 -10.63
C ASN A 20 5.42 8.51 -10.82
N TRP A 21 5.53 7.49 -9.97
CA TRP A 21 6.58 6.48 -9.98
C TRP A 21 8.02 6.98 -9.71
N ASP A 22 8.19 8.25 -9.33
CA ASP A 22 9.50 8.78 -8.94
C ASP A 22 9.97 8.16 -7.62
N THR A 23 11.21 7.67 -7.62
CA THR A 23 11.85 7.17 -6.40
C THR A 23 12.16 8.31 -5.45
N ARG A 24 11.80 8.14 -4.18
CA ARG A 24 12.08 9.09 -3.10
C ARG A 24 12.71 8.38 -1.93
N GLU A 25 13.77 8.98 -1.40
CA GLU A 25 14.39 8.52 -0.16
C GLU A 25 13.64 9.09 1.04
N HIS A 26 13.46 8.26 2.06
CA HIS A 26 12.84 8.64 3.32
C HIS A 26 13.54 7.90 4.46
N LYS A 27 13.75 8.61 5.57
CA LYS A 27 14.22 8.00 6.82
C LYS A 27 13.01 7.69 7.68
N ASP A 28 12.64 6.43 7.71
CA ASP A 28 11.57 5.89 8.52
C ASP A 28 12.09 5.48 9.91
N CYS A 29 11.26 5.65 10.94
CA CYS A 29 11.64 5.35 12.32
C CYS A 29 11.67 3.84 12.64
N ILE A 30 10.96 3.02 11.88
CA ILE A 30 10.87 1.56 12.03
C ILE A 30 11.83 0.89 11.05
N TRP A 31 11.84 1.38 9.81
CA TRP A 31 12.49 0.74 8.67
C TRP A 31 13.84 1.34 8.28
N GLY A 32 14.26 2.41 8.94
CA GLY A 32 15.49 3.11 8.63
C GLY A 32 15.43 3.82 7.27
N ASN A 33 16.54 3.82 6.54
CA ASN A 33 16.60 4.47 5.22
C ASN A 33 15.92 3.60 4.17
N ILE A 34 14.87 4.14 3.56
CA ILE A 34 14.07 3.47 2.53
C ILE A 34 14.01 4.30 1.25
N ARG A 35 13.80 3.61 0.13
CA ARG A 35 13.38 4.17 -1.15
C ARG A 35 11.94 3.76 -1.40
N ARG A 36 11.08 4.71 -1.71
CA ARG A 36 9.67 4.46 -2.03
C ARG A 36 9.27 5.10 -3.35
N ARG A 37 8.32 4.48 -4.04
CA ARG A 37 7.62 5.03 -5.20
C ARG A 37 6.21 4.47 -5.30
N SER A 38 5.32 5.24 -5.91
CA SER A 38 3.91 4.91 -6.03
C SER A 38 3.40 5.25 -7.43
N ARG A 39 2.46 4.47 -7.97
CA ARG A 39 1.82 4.75 -9.26
C ARG A 39 0.38 4.23 -9.31
N TYR A 40 -0.39 4.73 -10.27
CA TYR A 40 -1.51 3.99 -10.83
C TYR A 40 -0.99 2.96 -11.84
N ILE A 41 -1.59 1.78 -11.83
CA ILE A 41 -1.30 0.73 -12.79
C ILE A 41 -2.54 -0.15 -13.00
N PRO A 42 -2.83 -0.61 -14.22
CA PRO A 42 -3.84 -1.64 -14.43
C PRO A 42 -3.56 -2.85 -13.55
N THR A 43 -4.56 -3.38 -12.87
CA THR A 43 -4.38 -4.52 -11.96
C THR A 43 -3.78 -5.73 -12.67
N ALA A 44 -4.08 -5.89 -13.96
CA ALA A 44 -3.50 -6.93 -14.83
C ALA A 44 -1.97 -6.80 -15.04
N ASN A 45 -1.40 -5.61 -14.83
CA ASN A 45 0.02 -5.31 -15.10
C ASN A 45 0.89 -5.34 -13.83
N ILE A 46 0.38 -5.85 -12.70
CA ILE A 46 1.18 -6.01 -11.47
C ILE A 46 2.19 -7.16 -11.68
N GLU A 47 3.45 -6.82 -11.95
CA GLU A 47 4.55 -7.80 -12.15
C GLU A 47 5.23 -8.23 -10.84
N GLU A 48 5.69 -9.49 -10.82
CA GLU A 48 6.48 -10.18 -9.78
C GLU A 48 6.05 -9.99 -8.31
N GLY A 49 5.07 -10.78 -7.85
CA GLY A 49 4.61 -10.65 -6.46
C GLY A 49 3.51 -11.60 -6.00
N GLU A 50 3.42 -12.80 -6.61
CA GLU A 50 2.53 -13.90 -6.21
C GLU A 50 1.03 -13.57 -6.35
N LYS A 51 0.23 -14.57 -6.72
CA LYS A 51 -1.22 -14.45 -6.95
C LYS A 51 -1.96 -13.66 -5.85
N PHE A 52 -1.42 -13.62 -4.63
CA PHE A 52 -1.91 -12.79 -3.53
C PHE A 52 -2.14 -11.32 -3.92
N LEU A 53 -1.20 -10.64 -4.57
CA LEU A 53 -1.36 -9.22 -4.91
C LEU A 53 -2.41 -8.97 -6.00
N GLN A 54 -2.78 -9.99 -6.77
CA GLN A 54 -3.69 -9.88 -7.92
C GLN A 54 -5.07 -10.51 -7.67
N SER A 55 -5.30 -11.15 -6.53
CA SER A 55 -6.52 -11.94 -6.26
C SER A 55 -7.34 -11.38 -5.10
N GLY A 56 -8.59 -11.83 -5.00
CA GLY A 56 -9.53 -11.39 -3.96
C GLY A 56 -10.27 -10.08 -4.27
N TRP A 57 -9.80 -9.34 -5.27
CA TRP A 57 -10.35 -8.07 -5.70
C TRP A 57 -11.74 -8.18 -6.34
N LEU A 58 -12.57 -7.15 -6.14
CA LEU A 58 -13.82 -6.92 -6.88
C LEU A 58 -13.53 -6.59 -8.34
N GLU A 59 -14.51 -6.85 -9.21
CA GLU A 59 -14.40 -6.65 -10.67
C GLU A 59 -13.96 -5.24 -11.06
N GLU A 60 -14.43 -4.21 -10.34
CA GLU A 60 -14.02 -2.81 -10.54
C GLU A 60 -12.51 -2.58 -10.34
N THR A 61 -11.89 -3.34 -9.44
CA THR A 61 -10.44 -3.28 -9.20
C THR A 61 -9.72 -4.14 -10.23
N VAL A 62 -10.24 -5.31 -10.57
CA VAL A 62 -9.62 -6.22 -11.56
C VAL A 62 -9.57 -5.58 -12.96
N SER A 63 -10.66 -4.94 -13.38
CA SER A 63 -10.80 -4.31 -14.70
C SER A 63 -10.26 -2.88 -14.78
N GLY A 64 -10.02 -2.25 -13.63
CA GLY A 64 -9.56 -0.87 -13.53
C GLY A 64 -8.07 -0.73 -13.19
N ASP A 65 -7.72 0.50 -12.81
CA ASP A 65 -6.42 0.82 -12.24
C ASP A 65 -6.43 0.65 -10.72
N CYS A 66 -5.32 0.15 -10.18
CA CYS A 66 -5.04 0.09 -8.76
C CYS A 66 -3.89 1.04 -8.41
N ILE A 67 -3.73 1.32 -7.11
CA ILE A 67 -2.52 1.99 -6.62
C ILE A 67 -1.52 0.92 -6.24
N GLN A 68 -0.31 1.01 -6.80
CA GLN A 68 0.83 0.21 -6.40
C GLN A 68 1.86 1.09 -5.67
N ASP A 69 2.27 0.63 -4.49
CA ASP A 69 3.43 1.14 -3.77
C ASP A 69 4.57 0.11 -3.83
N LYS A 70 5.79 0.57 -4.10
CA LYS A 70 7.00 -0.23 -3.90
C LYS A 70 7.90 0.51 -2.92
N THR A 71 8.30 -0.20 -1.86
CA THR A 71 9.25 0.30 -0.86
C THR A 71 10.38 -0.71 -0.73
N GLU A 72 11.61 -0.23 -0.65
CA GLU A 72 12.79 -1.08 -0.49
C GLU A 72 13.78 -0.42 0.44
N SER A 73 14.53 -1.20 1.21
CA SER A 73 15.65 -0.65 1.99
C SER A 73 16.67 -0.01 1.03
N SER A 74 17.29 1.10 1.42
CA SER A 74 18.33 1.74 0.60
C SER A 74 19.54 0.82 0.34
N THR A 75 19.73 -0.21 1.17
CA THR A 75 20.77 -1.25 1.03
C THR A 75 20.35 -2.44 0.16
N GLY A 76 19.09 -2.51 -0.29
CA GLY A 76 18.56 -3.63 -1.09
C GLY A 76 18.30 -4.93 -0.30
N SER A 77 18.41 -4.90 1.02
CA SER A 77 18.21 -6.06 1.91
C SER A 77 16.78 -6.62 1.95
N TRP A 78 15.76 -5.79 1.67
CA TRP A 78 14.36 -6.20 1.60
C TRP A 78 13.56 -5.32 0.64
N THR A 79 12.46 -5.86 0.13
CA THR A 79 11.49 -5.17 -0.72
C THR A 79 10.07 -5.42 -0.23
N SER A 80 9.21 -4.42 -0.30
CA SER A 80 7.78 -4.49 -0.04
C SER A 80 7.04 -3.98 -1.27
N VAL A 81 6.07 -4.77 -1.76
CA VAL A 81 5.11 -4.35 -2.79
C VAL A 81 3.74 -4.36 -2.15
N THR A 82 3.01 -3.26 -2.32
CA THR A 82 1.68 -3.09 -1.78
C THR A 82 0.71 -2.67 -2.87
N VAL A 83 -0.46 -3.27 -2.89
CA VAL A 83 -1.53 -2.99 -3.83
C VAL A 83 -2.79 -2.60 -3.07
N TRP A 84 -3.44 -1.53 -3.52
CA TRP A 84 -4.68 -1.04 -2.96
C TRP A 84 -5.84 -1.30 -3.93
N GLY A 85 -6.96 -1.78 -3.40
CA GLY A 85 -8.13 -2.11 -4.19
C GLY A 85 -9.36 -2.33 -3.32
N PHE A 86 -10.48 -2.68 -3.96
CA PHE A 86 -11.71 -3.02 -3.25
C PHE A 86 -11.96 -4.52 -3.27
N GLU A 87 -12.38 -5.06 -2.12
CA GLU A 87 -12.74 -6.47 -1.94
C GLU A 87 -14.14 -6.60 -1.37
N LYS A 88 -14.77 -7.77 -1.60
CA LYS A 88 -15.99 -8.17 -0.89
C LYS A 88 -15.61 -8.93 0.38
N ILE A 89 -15.84 -8.33 1.53
CA ILE A 89 -15.49 -8.90 2.84
C ILE A 89 -16.76 -8.96 3.69
N LYS A 90 -17.15 -10.18 4.09
CA LYS A 90 -18.42 -10.43 4.80
C LYS A 90 -19.65 -9.84 4.11
N GLY A 91 -19.65 -9.81 2.77
CA GLY A 91 -20.75 -9.27 1.97
C GLY A 91 -20.63 -7.77 1.65
N GLU A 92 -19.74 -7.04 2.30
CA GLU A 92 -19.58 -5.60 2.14
C GLU A 92 -18.39 -5.25 1.25
N ARG A 93 -18.50 -4.16 0.48
CA ARG A 93 -17.41 -3.58 -0.30
C ARG A 93 -16.47 -2.81 0.62
N ARG A 94 -15.23 -3.27 0.78
CA ARG A 94 -14.23 -2.64 1.66
C ARG A 94 -13.00 -2.22 0.87
N LEU A 95 -12.43 -1.06 1.22
CA LEU A 95 -11.08 -0.71 0.78
C LEU A 95 -10.10 -1.64 1.49
N ALA A 96 -9.25 -2.31 0.74
CA ALA A 96 -8.27 -3.23 1.26
C ALA A 96 -6.89 -2.97 0.66
N ARG A 97 -5.88 -3.49 1.36
CA ARG A 97 -4.48 -3.35 1.02
C ARG A 97 -3.77 -4.67 1.19
N HIS A 98 -3.26 -5.20 0.09
CA HIS A 98 -2.42 -6.39 0.07
C HIS A 98 -0.96 -5.98 0.13
N ILE A 99 -0.22 -6.50 1.09
CA ILE A 99 1.20 -6.22 1.31
C ILE A 99 1.96 -7.53 1.14
N LEU A 100 2.99 -7.53 0.31
CA LEU A 100 3.97 -8.61 0.22
C LEU A 100 5.36 -8.05 0.50
N VAL A 101 6.05 -8.65 1.45
CA VAL A 101 7.43 -8.31 1.82
C VAL A 101 8.34 -9.50 1.51
N ARG A 102 9.48 -9.23 0.86
CA ARG A 102 10.56 -10.19 0.62
C ARG A 102 11.83 -9.75 1.32
N LYS A 103 12.52 -10.68 1.96
CA LYS A 103 13.86 -10.51 2.55
C LYS A 103 14.67 -11.78 2.29
N GLY A 104 15.61 -11.72 1.36
CA GLY A 104 16.27 -12.93 0.86
C GLY A 104 15.24 -13.90 0.25
N TYR A 105 15.15 -15.11 0.78
CA TYR A 105 14.18 -16.13 0.37
C TYR A 105 12.87 -16.11 1.18
N GLU A 106 12.79 -15.31 2.24
CA GLU A 106 11.60 -15.22 3.08
C GLU A 106 10.58 -14.29 2.46
N ILE A 107 9.31 -14.71 2.53
CA ILE A 107 8.17 -13.97 2.03
C ILE A 107 7.12 -13.90 3.14
N ALA A 108 6.63 -12.68 3.40
CA ALA A 108 5.54 -12.44 4.33
C ALA A 108 4.45 -11.63 3.64
N THR A 109 3.19 -12.02 3.84
CA THR A 109 2.03 -11.33 3.28
C THR A 109 1.10 -10.84 4.38
N ALA A 110 0.49 -9.68 4.19
CA ALA A 110 -0.55 -9.16 5.06
C ALA A 110 -1.67 -8.54 4.23
N ARG A 111 -2.92 -8.69 4.69
CA ARG A 111 -4.09 -7.99 4.17
C ARG A 111 -4.63 -7.07 5.24
N LEU A 112 -4.71 -5.78 4.94
CA LEU A 112 -5.37 -4.80 5.79
C LEU A 112 -6.72 -4.43 5.15
N VAL A 113 -7.74 -4.33 5.99
CA VAL A 113 -9.10 -3.99 5.60
C VAL A 113 -9.49 -2.73 6.34
N TYR A 114 -9.97 -1.72 5.62
CA TYR A 114 -10.26 -0.41 6.18
C TYR A 114 -11.76 -0.22 6.39
N ASP A 115 -12.11 0.34 7.55
CA ASP A 115 -13.42 0.89 7.82
C ASP A 115 -13.50 2.33 7.31
N TYR A 116 -14.61 2.65 6.62
CA TYR A 116 -14.91 4.03 6.28
C TYR A 116 -15.68 4.67 7.44
N ILE A 117 -15.03 5.59 8.15
CA ILE A 117 -15.57 6.24 9.35
C ILE A 117 -16.34 7.54 9.06
N GLY A 118 -16.61 7.84 7.78
CA GLY A 118 -17.23 9.09 7.33
C GLY A 118 -16.21 10.17 6.96
N PRO A 119 -16.67 11.34 6.49
CA PRO A 119 -15.81 12.45 6.09
C PRO A 119 -15.07 13.04 7.30
N ILE A 120 -13.83 13.50 7.08
CA ILE A 120 -13.08 14.25 8.08
C ILE A 120 -13.85 15.54 8.39
N GLN A 121 -14.26 15.71 9.64
CA GLN A 121 -14.86 16.96 10.11
C GLN A 121 -13.75 17.98 10.36
N HIS A 122 -13.57 18.92 9.44
CA HIS A 122 -12.75 20.09 9.71
C HIS A 122 -13.46 20.96 10.76
N HIS A 123 -12.95 20.97 12.00
CA HIS A 123 -13.28 22.04 12.93
C HIS A 123 -12.52 23.28 12.47
N VAL A 124 -13.24 24.19 11.80
CA VAL A 124 -12.75 25.55 11.56
C VAL A 124 -12.86 26.29 12.89
N GLN A 125 -11.72 26.65 13.48
CA GLN A 125 -11.63 27.70 14.50
C GLN A 125 -11.11 28.97 13.84
#